data_AF-A0A969DLY5-F1
#
_entry.id   AF-A0A969DLY5-F1
#
_cell.length_a   1.000
_cell.length_b   1.000
_cell.length_c   1.000
_cell.angle_alpha   90.00
_cell.angle_beta   90.00
_cell.angle_gamma   90.00
#
_symmetry.space_group_name_H-M   'P 1'
#
loop_
_entity.id
_entity.type
_entity.pdbx_description
1 polymer ?
#
loop_
_entity_poly.entity_id
_entity_poly.type
_entity_poly.pdbx_seq_one_letter_code
_entity_poly.pdbx_strand_id
1 'polypeptide(L)'
;MLVGHTVIPDPSMKQSVYPASKKQRPQGHPLAIALARLMAGVAILNLGLVFFDFTYISWRDFYLARLPILVTGYDKVKGIEPYRDTEAYLNTLQELNQVLESSEISAPQAIPLVESLSEQSIEMVNENPFQLANKSGTLEKIKNRIRDRSNSAHLKRHFNNFGVLLIWKRKGPTPN
;
A
#
# COMPACT_ATOMS: atom_id res chain seq x y z
N MET A 1 -29.90 -32.68 -92.83
CA MET A 1 -30.99 -33.10 -91.92
C MET A 1 -30.36 -33.68 -90.66
N LEU A 2 -30.48 -32.99 -89.53
CA LEU A 2 -30.28 -33.52 -88.18
C LEU A 2 -31.04 -32.58 -87.25
N VAL A 3 -32.14 -33.08 -86.70
CA VAL A 3 -33.16 -32.34 -85.96
C VAL A 3 -32.68 -32.12 -84.53
N GLY A 4 -32.53 -30.86 -84.12
CA GLY A 4 -32.27 -30.49 -82.74
C GLY A 4 -33.43 -30.91 -81.85
N HIS A 5 -33.18 -31.83 -80.92
CA HIS A 5 -34.14 -32.20 -79.89
C HIS A 5 -34.08 -31.16 -78.78
N THR A 6 -35.12 -30.33 -78.67
CA THR A 6 -35.32 -29.45 -77.51
C THR A 6 -35.81 -30.29 -76.34
N VAL A 7 -34.96 -30.43 -75.32
CA VAL A 7 -35.32 -31.04 -74.03
C VAL A 7 -36.24 -30.07 -73.30
N ILE A 8 -37.51 -30.46 -73.09
CA ILE A 8 -38.47 -29.73 -72.27
C ILE A 8 -38.11 -29.97 -70.80
N PRO A 9 -37.88 -28.94 -69.97
CA PRO A 9 -37.63 -29.15 -68.55
C PRO A 9 -38.94 -29.56 -67.84
N ASP A 10 -38.86 -30.63 -67.05
CA ASP A 10 -39.94 -31.14 -66.20
C ASP A 10 -40.33 -30.08 -65.13
N PRO A 11 -41.60 -29.64 -65.06
CA PRO A 11 -42.06 -28.66 -64.07
C PRO A 11 -42.12 -29.20 -62.62
N SER A 12 -41.70 -30.45 -62.39
CA SER A 12 -41.78 -31.13 -61.09
C SER A 12 -40.53 -30.99 -60.21
N MET A 13 -39.54 -30.17 -60.58
CA MET A 13 -38.38 -29.90 -59.71
C MET A 13 -38.80 -29.01 -58.53
N LYS A 14 -39.35 -29.65 -57.50
CA LYS A 14 -39.62 -29.05 -56.19
C LYS A 14 -38.32 -28.44 -55.66
N GLN A 15 -38.37 -27.15 -55.38
CA GLN A 15 -37.37 -26.42 -54.60
C GLN A 15 -37.00 -27.27 -53.38
N SER A 16 -35.73 -27.71 -53.29
CA SER A 16 -35.23 -28.29 -52.05
C SER A 16 -35.19 -27.18 -51.01
N VAL A 17 -36.25 -27.09 -50.23
CA VAL A 17 -36.33 -26.29 -49.02
C VAL A 17 -35.22 -26.79 -48.10
N TYR A 18 -34.10 -26.09 -48.04
CA TYR A 18 -33.16 -26.28 -46.95
C TYR A 18 -33.93 -25.97 -45.67
N PRO A 19 -34.07 -26.92 -44.71
CA PRO A 19 -34.71 -26.60 -43.46
C PRO A 19 -33.86 -25.52 -42.77
N ALA A 20 -34.50 -24.40 -42.42
CA ALA A 20 -33.86 -23.38 -41.59
C ALA A 20 -33.29 -24.06 -40.34
N SER A 21 -31.96 -24.07 -40.21
CA SER A 21 -31.28 -24.60 -39.04
C SER A 21 -31.79 -23.81 -37.84
N LYS A 22 -32.65 -24.45 -37.05
CA LYS A 22 -33.20 -23.89 -35.82
C LYS A 22 -32.00 -23.76 -34.89
N LYS A 23 -31.43 -22.55 -34.81
CA LYS A 23 -30.36 -22.21 -33.88
C LYS A 23 -30.90 -22.46 -32.48
N GLN A 24 -30.69 -23.68 -31.98
CA GLN A 24 -31.08 -24.08 -30.64
C GLN A 24 -30.33 -23.14 -29.71
N ARG A 25 -31.04 -22.14 -29.17
CA ARG A 25 -30.51 -21.36 -28.06
C ARG A 25 -30.21 -22.40 -26.98
N PRO A 26 -28.97 -22.52 -26.48
CA PRO A 26 -28.67 -23.53 -25.49
C PRO A 26 -29.64 -23.31 -24.33
N GLN A 27 -30.55 -24.25 -24.13
CA GLN A 27 -31.41 -24.26 -22.97
C GLN A 27 -30.47 -24.52 -21.80
N GLY A 28 -30.08 -23.45 -21.11
CA GLY A 28 -29.12 -23.53 -20.02
C GLY A 28 -29.65 -24.49 -18.97
N HIS A 29 -29.07 -25.68 -18.89
CA HIS A 29 -29.38 -26.65 -17.85
C HIS A 29 -29.25 -25.93 -16.50
N PRO A 30 -30.21 -26.08 -15.55
CA PRO A 30 -30.22 -25.28 -14.31
C PRO A 30 -28.90 -25.38 -13.53
N LEU A 31 -28.24 -26.54 -13.58
CA LEU A 31 -26.89 -26.72 -13.01
C LEU A 31 -25.80 -25.92 -13.72
N ALA A 32 -25.86 -25.79 -15.05
CA ALA A 32 -24.90 -24.99 -15.81
C ALA A 32 -25.01 -23.50 -15.46
N ILE A 33 -26.23 -23.01 -15.24
CA ILE A 33 -26.46 -21.62 -14.78
C ILE A 33 -25.95 -21.43 -13.34
N ALA A 34 -26.17 -22.39 -12.45
CA ALA A 34 -25.66 -22.34 -11.08
C ALA A 34 -24.12 -22.33 -11.04
N LEU A 35 -23.47 -23.19 -11.82
CA LEU A 35 -22.01 -23.21 -11.95
C LEU A 35 -21.47 -21.93 -12.57
N ALA A 36 -22.14 -21.39 -13.59
CA ALA A 36 -21.75 -20.10 -14.18
C ALA A 36 -21.84 -18.95 -13.17
N ARG A 37 -22.85 -18.93 -12.31
CA ARG A 37 -22.97 -17.93 -11.22
C ARG A 37 -21.87 -18.07 -10.17
N LEU A 38 -21.53 -19.31 -9.78
CA LEU A 38 -20.40 -19.57 -8.89
C LEU A 38 -19.10 -19.09 -9.51
N MET A 39 -18.82 -19.48 -10.75
CA MET A 39 -17.62 -19.07 -11.50
C MET A 39 -17.54 -17.55 -11.65
N ALA A 40 -18.66 -16.89 -11.94
CA ALA A 40 -18.73 -15.43 -11.98
C ALA A 40 -18.42 -14.82 -10.60
N GLY A 41 -18.93 -15.39 -9.51
CA GLY A 41 -18.61 -14.98 -8.15
C GLY A 41 -17.11 -15.12 -7.84
N VAL A 42 -16.51 -16.27 -8.18
CA VAL A 42 -15.07 -16.51 -8.03
C VAL A 42 -14.26 -15.52 -8.87
N ALA A 43 -14.69 -15.25 -10.10
CA ALA A 43 -14.02 -14.29 -10.97
C ALA A 43 -14.08 -12.85 -10.41
N ILE A 44 -15.22 -12.44 -9.85
CA ILE A 44 -15.37 -11.13 -9.18
C ILE A 44 -14.47 -11.05 -7.95
N LEU A 45 -14.43 -12.11 -7.13
CA LEU A 45 -13.54 -12.16 -5.96
C LEU A 45 -12.07 -12.07 -6.38
N ASN A 46 -11.67 -12.81 -7.42
CA ASN A 46 -10.31 -12.76 -7.96
C ASN A 46 -9.97 -11.37 -8.50
N LEU A 47 -10.88 -10.74 -9.24
CA LEU A 47 -10.70 -9.38 -9.73
C LEU A 47 -10.56 -8.37 -8.57
N GLY A 48 -11.38 -8.51 -7.54
CA GLY A 48 -11.29 -7.70 -6.32
C GLY A 48 -9.94 -7.88 -5.61
N LEU A 49 -9.44 -9.11 -5.53
CA LEU A 49 -8.14 -9.41 -4.92
C LEU A 49 -6.99 -8.79 -5.73
N VAL A 50 -7.02 -8.90 -7.06
CA VAL A 50 -6.01 -8.27 -7.94
C VAL A 50 -6.04 -6.75 -7.82
N PHE A 51 -7.24 -6.16 -7.80
CA PHE A 51 -7.40 -4.73 -7.62
C PHE A 51 -6.87 -4.27 -6.25
N PHE A 52 -7.17 -5.03 -5.20
CA PHE A 52 -6.63 -4.79 -3.86
C PHE A 52 -5.10 -4.89 -3.85
N ASP A 53 -4.51 -5.96 -4.42
CA ASP A 53 -3.05 -6.16 -4.48
C ASP A 53 -2.36 -4.96 -5.16
N PHE A 54 -2.92 -4.50 -6.29
CA PHE A 54 -2.43 -3.35 -7.03
C PHE A 54 -2.49 -2.05 -6.23
N THR A 55 -3.59 -1.82 -5.50
CA THR A 55 -3.79 -0.60 -4.73
C THR A 55 -3.13 -0.64 -3.34
N TYR A 56 -2.74 -1.82 -2.87
CA TYR A 56 -2.33 -2.05 -1.50
C TYR A 56 -1.15 -1.20 -1.06
N ILE A 57 -0.02 -1.23 -1.79
CA ILE A 57 1.18 -0.48 -1.39
C ILE A 57 0.91 1.04 -1.42
N SER A 58 0.24 1.53 -2.46
CA SER A 58 -0.03 2.96 -2.64
C SER A 58 -1.01 3.52 -1.60
N TRP A 59 -2.01 2.74 -1.19
CA TRP A 59 -3.03 3.14 -0.22
C TRP A 59 -2.87 2.48 1.15
N ARG A 60 -1.70 1.90 1.44
CA ARG A 60 -1.43 1.18 2.69
C ARG A 60 -1.75 2.02 3.91
N ASP A 61 -1.36 3.30 3.92
CA ASP A 61 -1.61 4.20 5.05
C ASP A 61 -3.13 4.38 5.31
N PHE A 62 -3.94 4.43 4.26
CA PHE A 62 -5.40 4.47 4.37
C PHE A 62 -5.97 3.15 4.88
N TYR A 63 -5.51 2.02 4.34
CA TYR A 63 -5.96 0.70 4.79
C TYR A 63 -5.56 0.42 6.25
N LEU A 64 -4.37 0.84 6.69
CA LEU A 64 -3.93 0.72 8.08
C LEU A 64 -4.86 1.47 9.03
N ALA A 65 -5.27 2.68 8.65
CA ALA A 65 -6.16 3.50 9.47
C ALA A 65 -7.59 2.93 9.56
N ARG A 66 -8.07 2.23 8.51
CA ARG A 66 -9.46 1.75 8.44
C ARG A 66 -9.65 0.27 8.77
N LEU A 67 -8.68 -0.58 8.42
CA LEU A 67 -8.75 -2.04 8.49
C LEU A 67 -7.42 -2.63 9.04
N PRO A 68 -7.00 -2.25 10.26
CA PRO A 68 -5.67 -2.61 10.78
C PRO A 68 -5.42 -4.12 10.88
N ILE A 69 -6.46 -4.90 11.21
CA ILE A 69 -6.36 -6.37 11.32
C ILE A 69 -6.08 -7.00 9.95
N LEU A 70 -6.75 -6.52 8.89
CA LEU A 70 -6.54 -7.02 7.54
C LEU A 70 -5.13 -6.69 7.05
N VAL A 71 -4.70 -5.45 7.28
CA VAL A 71 -3.39 -4.99 6.80
C VAL A 71 -2.23 -5.67 7.52
N THR A 72 -2.29 -5.82 8.85
CA THR A 72 -1.22 -6.50 9.61
C THR A 72 -1.10 -7.98 9.25
N GLY A 73 -2.20 -8.65 8.92
CA GLY A 73 -2.15 -10.02 8.38
C GLY A 73 -1.55 -10.06 6.97
N TYR A 74 -1.94 -9.13 6.10
CA TYR A 74 -1.49 -9.09 4.72
C TYR A 74 -0.05 -8.55 4.55
N ASP A 75 0.41 -7.66 5.44
CA ASP A 75 1.80 -7.19 5.55
C ASP A 75 2.73 -8.40 5.68
N LYS A 76 2.37 -9.41 6.50
CA LYS A 76 3.14 -10.66 6.64
C LYS A 76 3.24 -11.44 5.33
N VAL A 77 2.15 -11.52 4.58
CA VAL A 77 2.12 -12.20 3.26
C VAL A 77 2.98 -11.44 2.25
N LYS A 78 2.99 -10.11 2.30
CA LYS A 78 3.81 -9.24 1.46
C LYS A 78 5.26 -9.07 1.96
N GLY A 79 5.62 -9.66 3.11
CA GLY A 79 6.95 -9.50 3.71
C GLY A 79 7.27 -8.05 4.11
N ILE A 80 6.25 -7.25 4.43
CA ILE A 80 6.42 -5.87 4.86
C ILE A 80 6.69 -5.88 6.36
N GLU A 81 7.95 -5.65 6.71
CA GLU A 81 8.40 -5.52 8.09
C GLU A 81 8.75 -4.06 8.41
N PRO A 82 8.52 -3.61 9.66
CA PRO A 82 9.03 -2.32 10.12
C PRO A 82 10.56 -2.26 10.01
N TYR A 83 11.09 -1.06 9.78
CA TYR A 83 12.53 -0.88 9.68
C TYR A 83 13.16 -0.94 11.08
N ARG A 84 14.16 -1.82 11.27
CA ARG A 84 14.77 -2.11 12.59
C ARG A 84 15.12 -0.87 13.40
N ASP A 85 15.79 0.10 12.79
CA ASP A 85 16.28 1.26 13.55
C ASP A 85 15.13 2.24 13.87
N THR A 86 14.05 2.23 13.08
CA THR A 86 12.83 2.99 13.43
C THR A 86 12.05 2.34 14.57
N GLU A 87 12.03 1.01 14.66
CA GLU A 87 11.45 0.32 15.83
C GLU A 87 12.27 0.55 17.08
N ALA A 88 13.60 0.44 16.98
CA ALA A 88 14.50 0.72 18.11
C ALA A 88 14.24 2.12 18.69
N TYR A 89 14.08 3.13 17.81
CA TYR A 89 13.73 4.48 18.21
C TYR A 89 12.38 4.56 18.95
N LEU A 90 11.34 3.91 18.43
CA LEU A 90 10.02 3.92 19.06
C LEU A 90 10.02 3.20 20.41
N ASN A 91 10.78 2.13 20.56
CA ASN A 91 10.93 1.41 21.81
C ASN A 91 11.63 2.27 22.87
N THR A 92 12.77 2.91 22.54
CA THR A 92 13.45 3.84 23.46
C THR A 92 12.55 5.02 23.84
N LEU A 93 11.74 5.52 22.90
CA LEU A 93 10.78 6.59 23.18
C LEU A 93 9.67 6.14 24.13
N GLN A 94 9.17 4.92 23.97
CA GLN A 94 8.17 4.33 24.87
C GLN A 94 8.73 4.14 26.28
N GLU A 95 9.96 3.63 26.40
CA GLU A 95 10.65 3.48 27.68
C GLU A 95 10.84 4.84 28.37
N LEU A 96 11.24 5.87 27.61
CA LEU A 96 11.38 7.23 28.14
C LEU A 96 10.03 7.75 28.66
N ASN A 97 8.95 7.59 27.90
CA ASN A 97 7.62 8.02 28.33
C ASN A 97 7.20 7.32 29.63
N GLN A 98 7.46 6.01 29.74
CA GLN A 98 7.16 5.25 30.95
C GLN A 98 7.97 5.74 32.17
N VAL A 99 9.25 6.07 31.97
CA VAL A 99 10.12 6.64 33.02
C VAL A 99 9.61 8.02 33.47
N LEU A 100 9.17 8.86 32.53
CA LEU A 100 8.64 10.20 32.82
C LEU A 100 7.26 10.19 33.49
N GLU A 101 6.41 9.21 33.17
CA GLU A 101 5.09 9.05 33.78
C GLU A 101 5.13 8.49 35.21
N SER A 102 6.21 7.80 35.57
CA SER A 102 6.28 7.03 36.83
C SER A 102 6.68 7.83 38.08
N SER A 103 7.24 9.05 37.98
CA SER A 103 7.35 10.10 39.05
C SER A 103 8.44 11.15 38.73
N GLU A 104 8.38 12.34 39.34
CA GLU A 104 9.33 13.45 39.11
C GLU A 104 10.80 13.15 39.48
N ILE A 105 11.07 12.10 40.28
CA ILE A 105 12.41 11.69 40.71
C ILE A 105 13.15 10.90 39.60
N SER A 106 12.48 10.60 38.48
CA SER A 106 13.01 9.79 37.38
C SER A 106 14.02 10.47 36.45
N ALA A 107 14.39 11.73 36.71
CA ALA A 107 15.30 12.49 35.86
C ALA A 107 16.66 11.80 35.60
N PRO A 108 17.35 11.17 36.59
CA PRO A 108 18.61 10.48 36.34
C PRO A 108 18.48 9.27 35.41
N GLN A 109 17.32 8.60 35.44
CA GLN A 109 17.02 7.42 34.63
C GLN A 109 16.67 7.80 33.19
N ALA A 110 16.15 9.01 32.98
CA ALA A 110 15.80 9.54 31.67
C ALA A 110 17.02 10.00 30.86
N ILE A 111 18.12 10.41 31.50
CA ILE A 111 19.33 10.89 30.83
C ILE A 111 19.86 9.91 29.76
N PRO A 112 20.14 8.63 30.09
CA PRO A 112 20.65 7.69 29.09
C PRO A 112 19.66 7.43 27.94
N LEU A 113 18.35 7.41 28.21
CA LEU A 113 17.32 7.22 27.19
C LEU A 113 17.25 8.40 26.22
N VAL A 114 17.39 9.63 26.73
CA VAL A 114 17.44 10.84 25.89
C VAL A 114 18.71 10.87 25.03
N GLU A 115 19.85 10.42 25.58
CA GLU A 115 21.10 10.28 24.83
C GLU A 115 20.95 9.27 23.69
N SER A 116 20.44 8.06 23.97
CA SER A 116 20.17 7.05 22.94
C SER A 116 19.20 7.55 21.86
N LEU A 117 18.12 8.24 22.23
CA LEU A 117 17.19 8.83 21.25
C LEU A 117 17.89 9.88 20.37
N SER A 118 18.81 10.66 20.92
CA SER A 118 19.59 11.64 20.16
C SER A 118 20.50 10.95 19.14
N GLU A 119 21.21 9.90 19.55
CA GLU A 119 22.06 9.09 18.67
C GLU A 119 21.27 8.39 17.56
N GLN A 120 20.17 7.72 17.91
CA GLN A 120 19.28 7.09 16.94
C GLN A 120 18.66 8.10 15.97
N SER A 121 18.35 9.32 16.45
CA SER A 121 17.85 10.40 15.57
C SER A 121 18.91 10.87 14.59
N ILE A 122 20.18 10.95 15.02
CA ILE A 122 21.32 11.27 14.15
C ILE A 122 21.44 10.22 13.04
N GLU A 123 21.44 8.94 13.42
CA GLU A 123 21.53 7.83 12.49
C GLU A 123 20.35 7.81 11.50
N MET A 124 19.12 7.98 12.00
CA MET A 124 17.91 8.05 11.17
C MET A 124 17.94 9.21 10.16
N VAL A 125 18.55 10.34 10.51
CA VAL A 125 18.73 11.47 9.58
C VAL A 125 19.80 11.16 8.53
N ASN A 126 20.88 10.46 8.90
CA ASN A 126 21.97 10.13 8.00
C ASN A 126 21.59 9.02 7.00
N GLU A 127 21.00 7.93 7.50
CA GLU A 127 20.60 6.76 6.71
C GLU A 127 19.28 6.98 5.95
N ASN A 128 18.42 7.86 6.45
CA ASN A 128 17.12 8.20 5.87
C ASN A 128 16.29 6.95 5.46
N PRO A 129 15.87 6.11 6.43
CA PRO A 129 15.12 4.88 6.14
C PRO A 129 13.79 5.14 5.43
N PHE A 130 13.27 6.37 5.48
CA PHE A 130 12.06 6.77 4.77
C PHE A 130 12.24 6.78 3.24
N GLN A 131 13.47 6.87 2.73
CA GLN A 131 13.73 6.77 1.29
C GLN A 131 13.38 5.38 0.75
N LEU A 132 13.62 4.32 1.53
CA LEU A 132 13.31 2.95 1.13
C LEU A 132 11.81 2.75 0.86
N ALA A 133 10.96 3.51 1.56
CA ALA A 133 9.52 3.51 1.37
C ALA A 133 9.02 4.58 0.37
N ASN A 134 9.93 5.23 -0.37
CA ASN A 134 9.63 6.39 -1.23
C ASN A 134 8.93 7.55 -0.47
N LYS A 135 9.22 7.68 0.82
CA LYS A 135 8.65 8.66 1.77
C LYS A 135 9.71 9.67 2.24
N SER A 136 10.69 10.01 1.41
CA SER A 136 11.78 10.96 1.76
C SER A 136 11.27 12.31 2.30
N GLY A 137 10.15 12.81 1.79
CA GLY A 137 9.50 14.03 2.29
C GLY A 137 8.97 13.93 3.72
N THR A 138 8.78 12.73 4.27
CA THR A 138 8.41 12.52 5.67
C THR A 138 9.53 12.98 6.60
N LEU A 139 10.79 12.69 6.25
CA LEU A 139 11.92 13.12 7.05
C LEU A 139 12.00 14.66 7.11
N GLU A 140 11.79 15.33 5.97
CA GLU A 140 11.74 16.80 5.92
C GLU A 140 10.60 17.38 6.76
N LYS A 141 9.42 16.76 6.74
CA LYS A 141 8.30 17.15 7.63
C LYS A 141 8.67 16.97 9.10
N ILE A 142 9.32 15.87 9.47
CA ILE A 142 9.78 15.61 10.84
C ILE A 142 10.79 16.69 11.27
N LYS A 143 11.80 16.97 10.44
CA LYS A 143 12.82 18.01 10.67
C LYS A 143 12.18 19.39 10.88
N ASN A 144 11.24 19.77 10.01
CA ASN A 144 10.52 21.05 10.15
C ASN A 144 9.75 21.12 11.47
N ARG A 145 9.02 20.06 11.84
CA ARG A 145 8.28 20.02 13.12
C ARG A 145 9.21 20.16 14.34
N ILE A 146 10.38 19.50 14.31
CA ILE A 146 11.37 19.61 15.39
C ILE A 146 11.89 21.04 15.48
N ARG A 147 12.22 21.66 14.33
CA ARG A 147 12.67 23.05 14.27
C ARG A 147 11.64 24.02 14.84
N ASP A 148 10.38 23.87 14.43
CA ASP A 148 9.31 24.78 14.86
C ASP A 148 9.09 24.68 16.38
N ARG A 149 9.21 23.48 16.96
CA ARG A 149 9.16 23.29 18.43
C ARG A 149 10.41 23.84 19.15
N SER A 150 11.61 23.58 18.62
CA SER A 150 12.87 24.02 19.22
C SER A 150 13.08 25.54 19.16
N ASN A 151 12.57 26.21 18.12
CA ASN A 151 12.65 27.67 17.97
C ASN A 151 11.80 28.46 18.98
N SER A 152 10.89 27.81 19.71
CA SER A 152 10.19 28.45 20.81
C SER A 152 11.19 28.89 21.89
N ALA A 153 11.06 30.13 22.38
CA ALA A 153 12.07 30.79 23.23
C ALA A 153 12.45 30.01 24.50
N HIS A 154 11.55 29.17 24.99
CA HIS A 154 11.74 28.30 26.16
C HIS A 154 12.59 27.05 25.85
N LEU A 155 12.45 26.45 24.67
CA LEU A 155 13.10 25.19 24.30
C LEU A 155 14.50 25.39 23.68
N LYS A 156 14.82 26.59 23.18
CA LYS A 156 16.16 26.93 22.65
C LYS A 156 17.31 26.64 23.62
N ARG A 157 17.10 26.80 24.94
CA ARG A 157 18.15 26.55 25.95
C ARG A 157 18.39 25.06 26.22
N HIS A 158 17.39 24.21 26.02
CA HIS A 158 17.48 22.77 26.31
C HIS A 158 17.76 21.91 25.06
N PHE A 159 17.29 22.35 23.89
CA PHE A 159 17.44 21.59 22.63
C PHE A 159 18.74 21.87 21.87
N ASN A 160 19.55 22.85 22.27
CA ASN A 160 20.82 23.15 21.58
C ASN A 160 21.85 22.00 21.64
N ASN A 161 21.67 21.04 22.56
CA ASN A 161 22.52 19.85 22.68
C ASN A 161 21.92 18.61 21.98
N PHE A 162 20.74 18.71 21.35
CA PHE A 162 20.16 17.58 20.62
C PHE A 162 20.92 17.35 19.30
N GLY A 163 21.41 16.14 19.10
CA GLY A 163 22.29 15.78 17.98
C GLY A 163 21.74 16.12 16.60
N VAL A 164 20.42 16.00 16.41
CA VAL A 164 19.73 16.41 15.18
C VAL A 164 19.95 17.88 14.84
N LEU A 165 19.85 18.79 15.81
CA LEU A 165 20.04 20.22 15.58
C LEU A 165 21.51 20.55 15.29
N LEU A 166 22.45 19.83 15.90
CA LEU A 166 23.88 19.99 15.65
C LEU A 166 24.29 19.52 14.25
N ILE A 167 23.79 18.36 13.80
CA ILE A 167 24.00 17.88 12.43
C ILE A 167 23.40 18.88 11.43
N TRP A 168 22.23 19.42 11.74
CA TRP A 168 21.57 20.41 10.89
C TRP A 168 22.29 21.75 10.85
N LYS A 169 22.85 22.23 11.96
CA LYS A 169 23.72 23.43 11.97
C LYS A 169 25.00 23.20 11.16
N ARG A 170 25.50 21.97 11.09
CA ARG A 170 26.69 21.58 10.31
C ARG A 170 26.41 21.35 8.82
N LYS A 171 25.22 20.84 8.44
CA LYS A 171 24.86 20.46 7.06
C LYS A 171 23.78 21.34 6.41
N GLY A 172 23.23 22.33 7.12
CA GLY A 172 22.21 23.24 6.58
C GLY A 172 22.78 24.19 5.51
N PRO A 173 21.93 24.72 4.60
CA PRO A 173 22.37 25.71 3.62
C PRO A 173 22.95 26.93 4.34
N THR A 174 24.12 27.37 3.90
CA THR A 174 24.71 28.63 4.36
C THR A 174 23.70 29.75 4.09
N PRO A 175 23.44 30.65 5.05
CA PRO A 175 22.63 31.82 4.77
C PRO A 175 23.36 32.65 3.71
N ASN A 176 22.68 32.91 2.59
CA ASN A 176 23.05 34.01 1.68
C ASN A 176 22.81 35.34 2.38
#